data_AF-A0A1G1SCR6-F1
#
_entry.id   AF-A0A1G1SCR6-F1
#
_cell.length_a   1.000
_cell.length_b   1.000
_cell.length_c   1.000
_cell.angle_alpha   90.00
_cell.angle_beta   90.00
_cell.angle_gamma   90.00
#
_symmetry.space_group_name_H-M   'P 1'
#
loop_
_entity.id
_entity.type
_entity.pdbx_description
1 polymer ?
#
loop_
_entity_poly.entity_id
_entity_poly.type
_entity_poly.pdbx_seq_one_letter_code
_entity_poly.pdbx_strand_id
1 'polypeptide(L)'
;MTPEEKRRSYQMIEDNYYQEKRRINQQQQHVSAEIQRFRQQTNQLVGKVAYFTRNDTWDKRMFHHQIATSLDEVKRTENRFVLILEETEQAMRKNYRKEIEKLEEMARMDL
;
A
#
# COMPACT_ATOMS: atom_id res chain seq x y z
N MET A 1 -6.85 36.95 -10.31
CA MET A 1 -6.36 35.81 -11.13
C MET A 1 -7.15 35.75 -12.42
N THR A 2 -6.52 35.56 -13.57
CA THR A 2 -7.27 35.43 -14.84
C THR A 2 -8.00 34.08 -14.92
N PRO A 3 -9.09 33.96 -15.69
CA PRO A 3 -9.81 32.70 -15.89
C PRO A 3 -8.91 31.57 -16.42
N GLU A 4 -7.94 31.92 -17.26
CA GLU A 4 -6.95 31.00 -17.85
C GLU A 4 -5.99 30.43 -16.79
N GLU A 5 -5.43 31.30 -15.94
CA GLU A 5 -4.55 30.92 -14.83
C GLU A 5 -5.29 30.04 -13.82
N LYS A 6 -6.54 30.41 -13.49
CA LYS A 6 -7.40 29.61 -12.62
C LYS A 6 -7.57 28.20 -13.17
N ARG A 7 -7.98 28.07 -14.44
CA ARG A 7 -8.17 26.77 -15.08
C ARG A 7 -6.91 25.91 -15.04
N ARG A 8 -5.73 26.49 -15.30
CA ARG A 8 -4.44 25.79 -15.23
C ARG A 8 -4.12 25.32 -13.81
N SER A 9 -4.37 26.15 -12.80
CA SER A 9 -4.14 25.77 -11.39
C SER A 9 -5.05 24.61 -10.95
N TYR A 10 -6.34 24.63 -11.33
CA TYR A 10 -7.25 23.51 -11.07
C TYR A 10 -6.76 22.22 -11.72
N GLN A 11 -6.40 22.27 -13.00
CA GLN A 11 -5.89 21.11 -13.74
C GLN A 11 -4.62 20.55 -13.09
N MET A 12 -3.69 21.41 -12.68
CA MET A 12 -2.44 20.99 -12.04
C MET A 12 -2.69 20.27 -10.70
N ILE A 13 -3.60 20.78 -9.86
CA ILE A 13 -3.95 20.16 -8.58
C ILE A 13 -4.63 18.80 -8.79
N GLU A 14 -5.56 18.75 -9.74
CA GLU A 14 -6.28 17.52 -10.09
C GLU A 14 -5.34 16.45 -10.66
N ASP A 15 -4.47 16.83 -11.59
CA ASP A 15 -3.47 15.94 -12.19
C ASP A 15 -2.51 15.39 -11.13
N ASN A 16 -1.99 16.24 -10.24
CA ASN A 16 -1.11 15.82 -9.15
C ASN A 16 -1.81 14.81 -8.23
N TYR A 17 -3.05 15.09 -7.83
CA TYR A 17 -3.82 14.19 -6.98
C TYR A 17 -4.03 12.82 -7.62
N TYR A 18 -4.45 12.78 -8.89
CA TYR A 18 -4.68 11.52 -9.60
C TYR A 18 -3.40 10.76 -9.97
N GLN A 19 -2.30 11.46 -10.24
CA GLN A 19 -1.00 10.82 -10.43
C GLN A 19 -0.53 10.13 -9.15
N GLU A 20 -0.55 10.83 -8.03
CA GLU A 20 -0.10 10.28 -6.75
C GLU A 20 -1.02 9.13 -6.28
N LYS A 21 -2.33 9.26 -6.50
CA LYS A 21 -3.29 8.17 -6.22
C LYS A 21 -2.98 6.92 -7.04
N ARG A 22 -2.64 7.07 -8.32
CA ARG A 22 -2.24 5.94 -9.18
C ARG A 22 -0.96 5.29 -8.67
N ARG A 23 0.03 6.09 -8.24
CA ARG A 23 1.30 5.60 -7.69
C ARG A 23 1.08 4.75 -6.44
N ILE A 24 0.26 5.22 -5.50
CA ILE A 24 -0.10 4.50 -4.27
C ILE A 24 -0.79 3.18 -4.59
N ASN A 25 -1.77 3.19 -5.50
CA ASN A 25 -2.47 1.97 -5.90
C ASN A 25 -1.52 0.93 -6.54
N GLN A 26 -0.58 1.38 -7.38
CA GLN A 26 0.42 0.50 -7.97
C GLN A 26 1.35 -0.10 -6.91
N GLN A 27 1.79 0.69 -5.93
CA GLN A 27 2.60 0.20 -4.81
C GLN A 27 1.85 -0.84 -3.98
N GLN A 28 0.56 -0.61 -3.70
CA GLN A 28 -0.28 -1.56 -2.98
C GLN A 28 -0.40 -2.90 -3.71
N GLN A 29 -0.69 -2.85 -5.01
CA GLN A 29 -0.82 -4.05 -5.85
C GLN A 29 0.50 -4.82 -5.91
N HIS A 30 1.62 -4.11 -6.07
CA HIS A 30 2.94 -4.73 -6.13
C HIS A 30 3.30 -5.43 -4.82
N VAL A 31 3.13 -4.76 -3.68
CA VAL A 31 3.42 -5.33 -2.35
C VAL A 31 2.54 -6.53 -2.07
N SER A 32 1.24 -6.45 -2.39
CA SER A 32 0.32 -7.59 -2.21
C SER A 32 0.73 -8.79 -3.07
N ALA A 33 1.12 -8.57 -4.32
CA ALA A 33 1.60 -9.63 -5.20
C ALA A 33 2.88 -10.30 -4.69
N GLU A 34 3.85 -9.51 -4.20
CA GLU A 34 5.10 -10.05 -3.64
C GLU A 34 4.86 -10.84 -2.35
N ILE A 35 3.95 -10.38 -1.47
CA ILE A 35 3.57 -11.13 -0.27
C ILE A 35 2.91 -12.46 -0.61
N GLN A 36 2.02 -12.48 -1.61
CA GLN A 36 1.40 -13.72 -2.08
C GLN A 36 2.45 -14.69 -2.63
N ARG A 37 3.39 -14.21 -3.44
CA ARG A 37 4.50 -15.02 -3.96
C ARG A 37 5.36 -15.57 -2.85
N PHE A 38 5.73 -14.75 -1.87
CA PHE A 38 6.50 -15.17 -0.71
C PHE A 38 5.79 -16.31 0.04
N ARG A 39 4.50 -16.15 0.36
CA ARG A 39 3.70 -17.20 1.04
C ARG A 39 3.70 -18.51 0.25
N GLN A 40 3.53 -18.45 -1.07
CA GLN A 40 3.57 -19.64 -1.93
C GLN A 40 4.94 -20.32 -1.89
N GLN A 41 6.03 -19.56 -2.03
CA GLN A 41 7.40 -20.08 -2.01
C GLN A 41 7.74 -20.70 -0.64
N THR A 42 7.35 -20.05 0.46
CA THR A 42 7.51 -20.59 1.82
C THR A 42 6.78 -21.92 1.97
N ASN A 43 5.52 -22.00 1.55
CA ASN A 43 4.75 -23.25 1.65
C ASN A 43 5.35 -24.38 0.80
N GLN A 44 5.88 -24.08 -0.39
CA GLN A 44 6.60 -25.05 -1.20
C GLN A 44 7.89 -25.53 -0.52
N LEU A 45 8.66 -24.62 0.08
CA LEU A 45 9.88 -24.96 0.81
C LEU A 45 9.57 -25.85 2.02
N VAL A 46 8.53 -25.53 2.78
CA VAL A 46 8.03 -26.34 3.90
C VAL A 46 7.70 -27.76 3.44
N GLY A 47 7.00 -27.89 2.30
CA GLY A 47 6.70 -29.19 1.70
C GLY A 47 7.96 -29.98 1.32
N LYS A 48 8.97 -29.31 0.75
CA LYS A 48 10.26 -29.93 0.43
C LYS A 48 11.00 -30.39 1.68
N VAL A 49 11.09 -29.55 2.71
CA VAL A 49 11.71 -29.91 4.00
C VAL A 49 11.00 -31.11 4.62
N ALA A 50 9.67 -31.09 4.67
CA ALA A 50 8.89 -32.20 5.19
C ALA A 50 9.13 -33.51 4.42
N TYR A 51 9.26 -33.45 3.10
CA TYR A 51 9.57 -34.60 2.26
C TYR A 51 10.97 -35.16 2.52
N PHE A 52 12.01 -34.32 2.49
CA PHE A 52 13.39 -34.75 2.64
C PHE A 52 13.71 -35.26 4.04
N THR A 53 13.10 -34.65 5.06
CA THR A 53 13.34 -34.99 6.47
C THR A 53 12.28 -35.93 7.06
N ARG A 54 11.50 -36.58 6.19
CA ARG A 54 10.35 -37.42 6.61
C ARG A 54 10.76 -38.53 7.58
N ASN A 55 11.98 -39.06 7.45
CA ASN A 55 12.51 -40.15 8.26
C ASN A 55 13.52 -39.67 9.31
N ASP A 56 13.82 -38.38 9.36
CA ASP A 56 14.80 -37.83 10.28
C ASP A 56 14.20 -37.67 11.68
N THR A 57 15.05 -37.86 12.69
CA THR A 57 14.70 -37.68 14.10
C THR A 57 14.96 -36.22 14.50
N TRP A 58 13.97 -35.36 14.27
CA TRP A 58 14.00 -33.95 14.66
C TRP A 58 12.59 -33.44 14.97
N ASP A 59 12.51 -32.31 15.68
CA ASP A 59 11.22 -31.74 16.09
C ASP A 59 10.54 -30.97 14.94
N LYS A 60 9.78 -31.72 14.13
CA LYS A 60 8.94 -31.19 13.05
C LYS A 60 7.87 -30.23 13.56
N ARG A 61 7.38 -30.40 14.80
CA ARG A 61 6.32 -29.53 15.37
C ARG A 61 6.87 -28.14 15.62
N MET A 62 8.05 -28.04 16.22
CA MET A 62 8.74 -26.77 16.43
C MET A 62 9.00 -26.03 15.12
N PHE A 63 9.40 -26.74 14.07
CA PHE A 63 9.59 -26.14 12.75
C PHE A 63 8.31 -25.59 12.14
N HIS A 64 7.24 -26.40 12.10
CA HIS A 64 5.96 -25.93 11.58
C HIS A 64 5.41 -24.75 12.40
N HIS A 65 5.62 -24.76 13.72
CA HIS A 65 5.25 -23.65 14.58
C HIS A 65 6.03 -22.37 14.24
N GLN A 66 7.35 -22.44 14.08
CA GLN A 66 8.17 -21.28 13.71
C GLN A 66 7.77 -20.70 12.34
N ILE A 67 7.53 -21.56 11.35
CA ILE A 67 7.05 -21.13 10.05
C ILE A 67 5.68 -20.43 10.16
N ALA A 68 4.74 -21.00 10.91
CA ALA A 68 3.43 -20.39 11.12
C ALA A 68 3.55 -19.00 11.76
N THR A 69 4.38 -18.86 12.80
CA THR A 69 4.66 -17.58 13.45
C THR A 69 5.22 -16.55 12.47
N SER A 70 6.20 -16.92 11.63
CA SER A 70 6.74 -16.02 10.61
C SER A 70 5.70 -15.61 9.56
N LEU A 71 4.83 -16.54 9.13
CA LEU A 71 3.74 -16.24 8.20
C LEU A 71 2.72 -15.26 8.80
N ASP A 72 2.43 -15.39 10.09
CA ASP A 72 1.56 -14.47 10.82
C ASP A 72 2.18 -13.07 10.96
N GLU A 73 3.48 -12.97 11.21
CA GLU A 73 4.20 -11.69 11.24
C GLU A 73 4.15 -10.97 9.89
N VAL A 74 4.33 -11.71 8.79
CA VAL A 74 4.17 -11.16 7.43
C VAL A 74 2.75 -10.66 7.21
N LYS A 75 1.73 -11.39 7.66
CA LYS A 75 0.33 -10.95 7.58
C LYS A 75 0.04 -9.70 8.39
N ARG A 76 0.60 -9.58 9.60
CA ARG A 76 0.48 -8.36 10.41
C ARG A 76 1.13 -7.16 9.74
N THR A 77 2.29 -7.38 9.11
CA THR A 77 3.02 -6.35 8.38
C THR A 77 2.26 -5.89 7.14
N GLU A 78 1.67 -6.82 6.38
CA GLU A 78 0.76 -6.55 5.26
C GLU A 78 -0.40 -5.64 5.70
N ASN A 79 -1.09 -6.02 6.78
CA ASN A 79 -2.22 -5.25 7.29
C ASN A 79 -1.81 -3.83 7.74
N ARG A 80 -0.64 -3.70 8.41
CA ARG A 80 -0.11 -2.40 8.80
C ARG A 80 0.20 -1.53 7.60
N PHE A 81 0.75 -2.12 6.53
CA PHE A 81 1.02 -1.40 5.30
C PHE A 81 -0.27 -0.91 4.63
N VAL A 82 -1.30 -1.74 4.57
CA VAL A 82 -2.62 -1.34 4.05
C VAL A 82 -3.18 -0.15 4.83
N LEU A 83 -3.14 -0.19 6.16
CA LEU A 83 -3.59 0.93 7.01
C LEU A 83 -2.84 2.24 6.70
N ILE A 84 -1.51 2.17 6.56
CA ILE A 84 -0.71 3.35 6.20
C ILE A 84 -1.12 3.93 4.84
N LEU A 85 -1.42 3.08 3.86
CA LEU A 85 -1.87 3.54 2.54
C LEU A 85 -3.25 4.19 2.60
N GLU A 86 -4.17 3.64 3.40
CA GLU A 86 -5.50 4.24 3.63
C GLU A 86 -5.38 5.61 4.31
N GLU A 87 -4.56 5.73 5.35
CA GLU A 87 -4.25 7.00 6.02
C GLU A 87 -3.64 8.01 5.05
N THR A 88 -2.73 7.55 4.18
CA THR A 88 -2.08 8.38 3.15
C THR A 88 -3.11 8.87 2.12
N GLU A 89 -4.00 8.00 1.63
CA GLU A 89 -5.05 8.40 0.69
C GLU A 89 -6.01 9.41 1.35
N GLN A 90 -6.36 9.20 2.61
CA GLN A 90 -7.20 10.13 3.37
C GLN A 90 -6.54 11.51 3.52
N ALA A 91 -5.25 11.54 3.85
CA ALA A 91 -4.47 12.78 3.95
C ALA A 91 -4.41 13.51 2.61
N MET A 92 -4.19 12.79 1.51
CA MET A 92 -4.19 13.36 0.16
C MET A 92 -5.55 13.96 -0.22
N ARG A 93 -6.65 13.26 0.06
CA ARG A 93 -8.01 13.77 -0.18
C ARG A 93 -8.27 15.07 0.58
N LYS A 94 -7.79 15.14 1.83
CA LYS A 94 -7.89 16.35 2.66
C LYS A 94 -7.06 17.50 2.10
N ASN A 95 -5.84 17.24 1.65
CA ASN A 95 -4.97 18.25 1.05
C ASN A 95 -5.53 18.78 -0.27
N TYR A 96 -5.97 17.89 -1.16
CA TYR A 96 -6.67 18.25 -2.40
C TYR A 96 -7.84 19.20 -2.14
N ARG A 97 -8.72 18.85 -1.19
CA ARG A 97 -9.87 19.70 -0.85
C ARG A 97 -9.44 21.08 -0.37
N LYS A 98 -8.43 21.16 0.50
CA LYS A 98 -7.90 22.44 1.00
C LYS A 98 -7.29 23.30 -0.11
N GLU A 99 -6.62 22.69 -1.09
CA GLU A 99 -6.04 23.43 -2.21
C GLU A 99 -7.12 24.01 -3.13
N ILE A 100 -8.19 23.25 -3.37
CA ILE A 100 -9.37 23.73 -4.10
C ILE A 100 -10.06 24.87 -3.33
N GLU A 101 -10.33 24.70 -2.03
CA GLU A 101 -10.93 25.75 -1.18
C GLU A 101 -10.12 27.05 -1.21
N LYS A 102 -8.79 26.96 -1.10
CA LYS A 102 -7.90 28.13 -1.22
C LYS A 102 -8.00 28.83 -2.58
N LEU A 103 -8.03 28.06 -3.68
CA LEU A 103 -8.20 28.63 -5.01
C LEU A 103 -9.57 29.31 -5.18
N GLU A 104 -10.61 28.76 -4.57
CA GLU A 104 -11.94 29.40 -4.55
C GLU A 104 -11.96 30.68 -3.72
N GLU A 105 -11.31 30.69 -2.54
CA GLU A 105 -11.22 31.88 -1.69
C GLU A 105 -10.42 33.00 -2.37
N MET A 106 -9.28 32.70 -2.97
CA MET A 106 -8.50 33.68 -3.74
C MET A 106 -9.32 34.26 -4.90
N ALA A 107 -10.10 33.43 -5.59
CA ALA A 107 -10.97 33.90 -6.66
C ALA A 107 -12.14 34.77 -6.18
N ARG A 108 -12.54 34.69 -4.89
CA ARG A 108 -13.56 35.55 -4.28
C ARG A 108 -13.00 36.88 -3.77
N MET A 109 -11.71 36.92 -3.41
CA MET A 109 -11.03 38.15 -2.95
C MET A 109 -10.53 39.04 -4.10
N ASP A 110 -10.34 38.47 -5.29
CA ASP A 110 -9.95 39.18 -6.52
C ASP A 110 -11.15 39.80 -7.30
N LEU A 111 -12.37 39.76 -6.73
CA LEU A 111 -13.60 40.38 -7.24
C LEU A 111 -13.95 41.62 -6.41
#